data_AF-A0AAV2SHB5-F1
#
_entry.id   AF-A0AAV2SHB5-F1
#
_cell.length_a   1.000
_cell.length_b   1.000
_cell.length_c   1.000
_cell.angle_alpha   90.00
_cell.angle_beta   90.00
_cell.angle_gamma   90.00
#
_symmetry.space_group_name_H-M   'P 1'
#
loop_
_entity.id
_entity.type
_entity.pdbx_description
1 polymer ?
#
loop_
_entity_poly.entity_id
_entity_poly.type
_entity_poly.pdbx_seq_one_letter_code
_entity_poly.pdbx_strand_id
1 'polypeptide(L)'
;TVEEDPLEVAREQFCQHYDGYGHLYACAEPTPLHFPTIQMHDSVIEEIPLAIIAANRPTVLYRCLLTVLRQPGGNRRTILVLVDGHHQEVKDLLNLLKIRFVVHDTDNEGITFGSGGSRISHHYRWALNTTFSLFPHTDKIIILEEDLLTA
;
A
#
# COMPACT_ATOMS: atom_id res chain seq x y z
N THR A 1 19.20 23.94 18.58
CA THR A 1 19.12 23.15 17.34
C THR A 1 17.75 22.54 17.31
N VAL A 2 16.91 22.93 16.35
CA VAL A 2 15.59 22.31 16.19
C VAL A 2 15.86 20.93 15.60
N GLU A 3 15.48 19.88 16.32
CA GLU A 3 15.55 18.51 15.80
C GLU A 3 14.45 18.37 14.74
N GLU A 4 14.84 18.15 13.49
CA GLU A 4 13.89 17.98 12.39
C GLU A 4 13.12 16.66 12.56
N ASP A 5 11.80 16.70 12.30
CA ASP A 5 10.96 15.49 12.34
C ASP A 5 11.48 14.48 11.31
N PRO A 6 11.89 13.25 11.72
CA PRO A 6 12.37 12.22 10.80
C PRO A 6 11.39 11.90 9.67
N LEU A 7 10.08 12.10 9.89
CA LEU A 7 9.05 11.88 8.88
C LEU A 7 9.08 12.95 7.79
N GLU A 8 9.36 14.20 8.15
CA GLU A 8 9.49 15.31 7.19
C GLU A 8 10.78 15.18 6.40
N VAL A 9 11.88 14.73 7.02
CA VAL A 9 13.13 14.39 6.31
C VAL A 9 12.89 13.28 5.29
N ALA A 10 12.18 12.22 5.67
CA ALA A 10 11.84 11.12 4.75
C ALA A 10 10.94 11.60 3.59
N ARG A 11 10.00 12.51 3.87
CA ARG A 11 9.16 13.13 2.83
C ARG A 11 10.00 13.93 1.85
N GLU A 12 10.91 14.77 2.35
CA GLU A 12 11.79 15.57 1.51
C GLU A 12 12.65 14.68 0.60
N GLN A 13 13.28 13.65 1.16
CA GLN A 13 14.08 12.68 0.39
C GLN A 13 13.25 12.01 -0.72
N PHE A 14 12.01 11.62 -0.40
CA PHE A 14 11.10 11.04 -1.39
C PHE A 14 10.78 12.02 -2.51
N CYS A 15 10.45 13.27 -2.17
CA CYS A 15 10.04 14.29 -3.14
C CYS A 15 11.21 14.88 -3.94
N GLN A 16 12.45 14.75 -3.46
CA GLN A 16 13.65 15.05 -4.25
C GLN A 16 13.91 13.99 -5.33
N HIS A 17 13.40 12.77 -5.14
CA HIS A 17 13.64 11.66 -6.05
C HIS A 17 12.46 11.38 -7.01
N TYR A 18 11.23 11.63 -6.57
CA TYR A 18 10.01 11.29 -7.31
C TYR A 18 9.02 12.46 -7.37
N ASP A 19 8.40 12.63 -8.55
CA ASP A 19 7.43 13.69 -8.85
C ASP A 19 6.01 13.14 -9.05
N GLY A 20 5.00 14.02 -9.13
CA GLY A 20 3.62 13.64 -9.50
C GLY A 20 2.70 13.29 -8.32
N TYR A 21 3.16 13.46 -7.08
CA TYR A 21 2.40 13.21 -5.85
C TYR A 21 1.59 14.43 -5.36
N GLY A 22 1.60 15.52 -6.12
CA GLY A 22 0.78 16.71 -5.89
C GLY A 22 0.97 17.30 -4.50
N HIS A 23 -0.08 17.23 -3.68
CA HIS A 23 -0.11 17.79 -2.33
C HIS A 23 0.82 17.09 -1.32
N LEU A 24 1.50 16.00 -1.68
CA LEU A 24 2.49 15.39 -0.78
C LEU A 24 3.59 16.39 -0.38
N TYR A 25 4.00 17.28 -1.30
CA TYR A 25 5.08 18.24 -1.10
C TYR A 25 4.63 19.71 -1.25
N ALA A 26 3.35 20.02 -1.02
CA ALA A 26 2.88 21.39 -1.14
C ALA A 26 3.53 22.30 -0.08
N CYS A 27 4.13 23.42 -0.49
CA CYS A 27 4.84 24.32 0.42
C CYS A 27 3.95 24.97 1.49
N ALA A 28 2.65 25.14 1.20
CA ALA A 28 1.71 25.76 2.13
C ALA A 28 1.08 24.75 3.08
N GLU A 29 0.56 23.64 2.53
CA GLU A 29 -0.19 22.63 3.28
C GLU A 29 0.11 21.24 2.70
N PRO A 30 1.22 20.61 3.10
CA PRO A 30 1.55 19.28 2.63
C PRO A 30 0.59 18.24 3.23
N THR A 31 0.37 17.15 2.51
CA THR A 31 -0.52 16.08 2.96
C THR A 31 0.03 15.46 4.25
N PRO A 32 -0.78 15.36 5.32
CA PRO A 32 -0.33 14.72 6.55
C PRO A 32 0.08 13.27 6.30
N LEU A 33 1.27 12.90 6.76
CA LEU A 33 1.75 11.51 6.78
C LEU A 33 1.34 10.75 8.06
N HIS A 34 0.68 11.46 8.98
CA HIS A 34 0.05 10.87 10.16
C HIS A 34 -1.44 10.61 9.89
N PHE A 35 -1.81 9.33 9.89
CA PHE A 35 -3.19 8.86 9.70
C PHE A 35 -3.69 8.28 11.02
N PRO A 36 -4.49 9.03 11.81
CA PRO A 36 -5.09 8.51 13.02
C PRO A 36 -6.16 7.48 12.64
N THR A 37 -6.19 6.34 13.33
CA THR A 37 -7.23 5.33 13.13
C THR A 37 -8.58 5.89 13.60
N ILE A 38 -9.56 5.91 12.71
CA ILE A 38 -10.93 6.27 13.03
C ILE A 38 -11.65 5.00 13.46
N GLN A 39 -11.99 4.88 14.74
CA GLN A 39 -12.69 3.71 15.27
C GLN A 39 -14.14 3.65 14.76
N MET A 40 -14.58 2.43 14.47
CA MET A 40 -15.96 2.11 14.10
C MET A 40 -16.65 1.40 15.27
N HIS A 41 -17.70 2.01 15.79
CA HIS A 41 -18.49 1.37 16.85
C HIS A 41 -19.18 0.11 16.30
N ASP A 42 -19.14 -0.98 17.07
CA ASP A 42 -19.69 -2.29 16.72
C ASP A 42 -19.13 -2.89 15.41
N SER A 43 -17.86 -2.61 15.10
CA SER A 43 -17.23 -3.10 13.88
C SER A 43 -16.97 -4.60 13.89
N VAL A 44 -17.40 -5.26 12.81
CA VAL A 44 -17.04 -6.65 12.50
C VAL A 44 -15.87 -6.75 11.52
N ILE A 45 -15.32 -5.60 11.09
CA ILE A 45 -14.30 -5.52 10.03
C ILE A 45 -12.96 -4.92 10.48
N GLU A 46 -12.88 -4.38 11.69
CA GLU A 46 -11.66 -3.69 12.19
C GLU A 46 -10.41 -4.59 12.23
N GLU A 47 -10.60 -5.90 12.43
CA GLU A 47 -9.52 -6.88 12.47
C GLU A 47 -9.33 -7.64 11.15
N ILE A 48 -10.18 -7.39 10.14
CA ILE A 48 -10.09 -8.06 8.84
C ILE A 48 -8.93 -7.44 8.04
N PRO A 49 -7.93 -8.23 7.60
CA PRO A 49 -6.84 -7.72 6.78
C PRO A 49 -7.35 -7.17 5.44
N LEU A 50 -6.76 -6.05 5.02
CA LEU A 50 -6.98 -5.45 3.70
C LEU A 50 -5.76 -5.72 2.81
N ALA A 51 -5.90 -6.64 1.88
CA ALA A 51 -4.91 -6.95 0.86
C ALA A 51 -5.10 -6.05 -0.37
N ILE A 52 -4.13 -5.20 -0.66
CA ILE A 52 -4.12 -4.34 -1.85
C ILE A 52 -3.21 -4.96 -2.89
N ILE A 53 -3.75 -5.27 -4.05
CA ILE A 53 -3.03 -5.80 -5.20
C ILE A 53 -2.49 -4.63 -6.02
N ALA A 54 -1.16 -4.58 -6.21
CA ALA A 54 -0.49 -3.46 -6.85
C ALA A 54 0.65 -3.92 -7.78
N ALA A 55 1.00 -3.07 -8.74
CA ALA A 55 2.16 -3.25 -9.61
C ALA A 55 2.92 -1.91 -9.75
N ASN A 56 3.34 -1.55 -10.96
CA ASN A 56 4.12 -0.34 -11.22
C ASN A 56 3.23 0.88 -11.52
N ARG A 57 2.33 1.26 -10.61
CA ARG A 57 1.49 2.47 -10.72
C ARG A 57 1.50 3.27 -9.41
N PRO A 58 2.66 3.76 -8.95
CA PRO A 58 2.83 4.27 -7.59
C PRO A 58 1.97 5.49 -7.27
N THR A 59 1.73 6.39 -8.22
CA THR A 59 0.83 7.56 -8.02
C THR A 59 -0.64 7.17 -7.89
N VAL A 60 -1.05 6.06 -8.52
CA VAL A 60 -2.41 5.52 -8.40
C VAL A 60 -2.57 4.82 -7.06
N LEU A 61 -1.62 3.95 -6.72
CA LEU A 61 -1.55 3.32 -5.39
C LEU A 61 -1.57 4.35 -4.26
N TYR A 62 -0.82 5.45 -4.38
CA TYR A 62 -0.83 6.53 -3.41
C TYR A 62 -2.25 7.08 -3.17
N ARG A 63 -3.02 7.32 -4.24
CA ARG A 63 -4.39 7.83 -4.13
C ARG A 63 -5.32 6.82 -3.46
N CYS A 64 -5.24 5.55 -3.85
CA CYS A 64 -5.97 4.46 -3.21
C CYS A 64 -5.69 4.43 -1.69
N LEU A 65 -4.41 4.39 -1.31
CA LEU A 65 -3.98 4.36 0.08
C LEU A 65 -4.47 5.57 0.88
N LEU A 66 -4.39 6.78 0.32
CA LEU A 66 -4.92 7.97 0.99
C LEU A 66 -6.43 7.87 1.24
N THR A 67 -7.20 7.33 0.29
CA THR A 67 -8.65 7.14 0.50
C THR A 67 -8.91 6.11 1.58
N VAL A 68 -8.24 4.95 1.53
CA VAL A 68 -8.39 3.88 2.52
C VAL A 68 -8.05 4.35 3.93
N LEU A 69 -6.92 5.06 4.10
CA LEU A 69 -6.44 5.52 5.40
C LEU A 69 -7.31 6.61 6.04
N ARG A 70 -8.17 7.25 5.25
CA ARG A 70 -9.10 8.29 5.74
C ARG A 70 -10.48 7.73 6.10
N GLN A 71 -10.75 6.46 5.79
CA GLN A 71 -12.02 5.84 6.11
C GLN A 71 -12.07 5.32 7.55
N PRO A 72 -13.27 5.30 8.18
CA PRO A 72 -13.51 4.52 9.39
C PRO A 72 -13.07 3.05 9.18
N GLY A 73 -12.34 2.49 10.15
CA GLY A 73 -11.74 1.15 10.04
C GLY A 73 -10.45 1.09 9.20
N GLY A 74 -10.06 2.18 8.54
CA GLY A 74 -8.77 2.30 7.86
C GLY A 74 -7.61 2.23 8.86
N ASN A 75 -6.89 1.11 8.87
CA ASN A 75 -5.81 0.86 9.82
C ASN A 75 -4.54 0.38 9.12
N ARG A 76 -3.46 1.16 9.23
CA ARG A 76 -2.13 0.82 8.66
C ARG A 76 -1.63 -0.57 9.07
N ARG A 77 -2.04 -1.08 10.24
CA ARG A 77 -1.61 -2.39 10.75
C ARG A 77 -2.28 -3.57 10.05
N THR A 78 -3.49 -3.39 9.51
CA THR A 78 -4.25 -4.43 8.82
C THR A 78 -4.09 -4.37 7.30
N ILE A 79 -3.57 -3.25 6.77
CA ILE A 79 -3.27 -3.09 5.35
C ILE A 79 -1.98 -3.85 5.01
N LEU A 80 -2.07 -4.67 3.95
CA LEU A 80 -0.96 -5.36 3.32
C LEU A 80 -0.97 -5.07 1.82
N VAL A 81 0.10 -4.46 1.29
CA VAL A 81 0.25 -4.23 -0.15
C VAL A 81 1.07 -5.35 -0.77
N LEU A 82 0.56 -5.96 -1.83
CA LEU A 82 1.14 -7.09 -2.53
C LEU A 82 1.56 -6.61 -3.91
N VAL A 83 2.87 -6.55 -4.13
CA VAL A 83 3.46 -5.85 -5.28
C VAL A 83 3.95 -6.86 -6.31
N ASP A 84 3.46 -6.79 -7.54
CA ASP A 84 3.93 -7.61 -8.64
C ASP A 84 5.23 -7.04 -9.26
N GLY A 85 6.38 -7.57 -8.82
CA GLY A 85 7.71 -7.15 -9.26
C GLY A 85 8.41 -6.11 -8.38
N HIS A 86 9.71 -5.91 -8.60
CA HIS A 86 10.55 -5.01 -7.82
C HIS A 86 10.52 -3.56 -8.35
N HIS A 87 9.55 -2.78 -7.87
CA HIS A 87 9.41 -1.36 -8.23
C HIS A 87 9.89 -0.45 -7.09
N GLN A 88 11.03 0.22 -7.28
CA GLN A 88 11.68 0.98 -6.19
C GLN A 88 10.82 2.16 -5.70
N GLU A 89 10.21 2.90 -6.61
CA GLU A 89 9.30 4.02 -6.28
C GLU A 89 8.10 3.57 -5.43
N VAL A 90 7.52 2.41 -5.75
CA VAL A 90 6.42 1.80 -4.97
C VAL A 90 6.90 1.44 -3.57
N LYS A 91 8.07 0.82 -3.44
CA LYS A 91 8.64 0.45 -2.14
C LYS A 91 8.95 1.67 -1.28
N ASP A 92 9.53 2.71 -1.87
CA ASP A 92 9.87 3.95 -1.18
C ASP A 92 8.59 4.67 -0.71
N LEU A 93 7.55 4.69 -1.53
CA LEU A 93 6.24 5.23 -1.17
C LEU A 93 5.63 4.48 0.03
N LEU A 94 5.63 3.15 -0.02
CA LEU A 94 5.08 2.32 1.06
C LEU A 94 5.88 2.47 2.36
N ASN A 95 7.21 2.60 2.26
CA ASN A 95 8.10 2.89 3.38
C ASN A 95 7.88 4.29 3.98
N LEU A 96 7.58 5.29 3.14
CA LEU A 96 7.22 6.64 3.58
C LEU A 96 5.91 6.61 4.38
N LEU A 97 4.89 5.92 3.86
CA LEU A 97 3.58 5.79 4.49
C LEU A 97 3.54 4.80 5.67
N LYS A 98 4.64 4.07 5.92
CA LYS A 98 4.75 3.02 6.94
C LYS A 98 3.69 1.92 6.77
N ILE A 99 3.49 1.48 5.52
CA ILE A 99 2.57 0.41 5.16
C ILE A 99 3.35 -0.87 4.91
N ARG A 100 2.86 -1.99 5.45
CA ARG A 100 3.48 -3.30 5.22
C ARG A 100 3.25 -3.73 3.77
N PHE A 101 4.28 -4.29 3.15
CA PHE A 101 4.18 -4.85 1.81
C PHE A 101 5.02 -6.10 1.62
N VAL A 102 4.67 -6.90 0.61
CA VAL A 102 5.46 -8.06 0.14
C VAL A 102 5.56 -7.98 -1.38
N VAL A 103 6.77 -8.22 -1.89
CA VAL A 103 7.03 -8.24 -3.33
C VAL A 103 6.95 -9.68 -3.84
N HIS A 104 6.18 -9.87 -4.91
CA HIS A 104 6.16 -11.09 -5.70
C HIS A 104 7.24 -11.01 -6.76
N ASP A 105 8.27 -11.83 -6.63
CA ASP A 105 9.42 -11.82 -7.54
C ASP A 105 9.19 -12.74 -8.75
N THR A 106 8.20 -12.40 -9.57
CA THR A 106 7.81 -13.22 -10.73
C THR A 106 8.93 -13.42 -11.75
N ASP A 107 9.85 -12.45 -11.85
CA ASP A 107 10.91 -12.47 -12.84
C ASP A 107 11.99 -13.51 -12.47
N ASN A 108 12.22 -13.73 -11.17
CA ASN A 108 13.15 -14.74 -10.67
C ASN A 108 12.53 -16.13 -10.49
N GLU A 109 11.20 -16.27 -10.58
CA GLU A 109 10.52 -17.58 -10.55
C GLU A 109 10.72 -18.40 -11.83
N GLY A 110 11.31 -17.83 -12.89
CA GLY A 110 11.56 -18.52 -14.16
C GLY A 110 10.27 -18.89 -14.92
N ILE A 111 9.15 -18.28 -14.54
CA ILE A 111 7.84 -18.53 -15.14
C ILE A 111 7.70 -17.66 -16.38
N THR A 112 7.51 -18.30 -17.54
CA THR A 112 7.16 -17.60 -18.77
C THR A 112 5.64 -17.49 -18.87
N PHE A 113 5.12 -16.28 -18.68
CA PHE A 113 3.69 -16.02 -18.84
C PHE A 113 3.36 -15.89 -20.32
N GLY A 114 2.51 -16.77 -20.84
CA GLY A 114 2.07 -16.73 -22.25
C GLY A 114 1.18 -15.52 -22.59
N SER A 115 0.55 -14.88 -21.60
CA SER A 115 -0.26 -13.67 -21.74
C SER A 115 -0.28 -12.84 -20.46
N GLY A 116 -0.62 -11.55 -20.55
CA GLY A 116 -0.77 -10.66 -19.39
C GLY A 116 -1.78 -11.16 -18.35
N GLY A 117 -2.89 -11.79 -18.78
CA GLY A 117 -3.89 -12.35 -17.87
C GLY A 117 -3.36 -13.53 -17.02
N SER A 118 -2.42 -14.31 -17.56
CA SER A 118 -1.77 -15.40 -16.81
C SER A 118 -0.89 -14.86 -15.69
N ARG A 119 -0.19 -13.75 -15.92
CA ARG A 119 0.64 -13.08 -14.91
C ARG A 119 -0.23 -12.53 -13.78
N ILE A 120 -1.32 -11.84 -14.11
CA ILE A 120 -2.28 -11.31 -13.13
C ILE A 120 -2.86 -12.45 -12.28
N SER A 121 -3.35 -13.52 -12.92
CA SER A 121 -3.94 -14.66 -12.19
C SER A 121 -2.94 -15.33 -11.24
N HIS A 122 -1.68 -15.45 -11.66
CA HIS A 122 -0.61 -16.00 -10.82
C HIS A 122 -0.31 -15.09 -9.63
N HIS A 123 -0.22 -13.78 -9.86
CA HIS A 123 -0.03 -12.80 -8.79
C HIS A 123 -1.17 -12.83 -7.78
N TYR A 124 -2.43 -12.90 -8.22
CA TYR A 124 -3.59 -13.04 -7.33
C TYR A 124 -3.54 -14.32 -6.49
N ARG A 125 -3.20 -15.46 -7.09
CA ARG A 125 -3.04 -16.73 -6.36
C ARG A 125 -1.96 -16.63 -5.30
N TRP A 126 -0.80 -16.07 -5.65
CA TRP A 126 0.30 -15.85 -4.72
C TRP A 126 -0.09 -14.88 -3.59
N ALA A 127 -0.78 -13.80 -3.93
CA ALA A 127 -1.23 -12.77 -3.01
C ALA A 127 -2.17 -13.31 -1.94
N LEU A 128 -3.17 -14.10 -2.35
CA LEU A 128 -4.09 -14.78 -1.45
C LEU A 128 -3.35 -15.70 -0.47
N ASN A 129 -2.51 -16.58 -1.00
CA ASN A 129 -1.73 -17.52 -0.18
C ASN A 129 -0.83 -16.79 0.82
N THR A 130 -0.15 -15.73 0.37
CA THR A 130 0.73 -14.90 1.20
C THR A 130 -0.04 -14.20 2.31
N THR A 131 -1.22 -13.65 1.99
CA THR A 131 -2.04 -12.93 2.97
C THR A 131 -2.50 -13.85 4.09
N PHE A 132 -3.09 -15.01 3.77
CA PHE A 132 -3.52 -15.96 4.80
C PHE A 132 -2.35 -16.56 5.60
N SER A 133 -1.16 -16.67 4.98
CA SER A 133 0.05 -17.09 5.71
C SER A 133 0.52 -16.04 6.72
N LEU A 134 0.39 -14.75 6.41
CA LEU A 134 0.77 -13.64 7.29
C LEU A 134 -0.30 -13.30 8.34
N PHE A 135 -1.55 -13.66 8.09
CA PHE A 135 -2.67 -13.48 8.99
C PHE A 135 -3.37 -14.82 9.30
N PRO A 136 -2.68 -15.78 9.97
CA PRO A 136 -3.15 -17.15 10.11
C PRO A 136 -4.41 -17.32 10.97
N HIS A 137 -4.79 -16.28 11.72
CA HIS A 137 -5.96 -16.30 12.60
C HIS A 137 -7.22 -15.69 11.97
N THR A 138 -7.12 -15.15 10.75
CA THR A 138 -8.27 -14.58 10.05
C THR A 138 -8.98 -15.63 9.21
N ASP A 139 -10.32 -15.56 9.17
CA ASP A 139 -11.14 -16.40 8.30
C ASP A 139 -11.54 -15.69 6.99
N LYS A 140 -11.28 -14.37 6.90
CA LYS A 140 -11.69 -13.50 5.80
C LYS A 140 -10.63 -12.44 5.54
N ILE A 141 -10.58 -11.95 4.31
CA ILE A 141 -9.77 -10.79 3.92
C ILE A 141 -10.60 -9.91 2.99
N ILE A 142 -10.29 -8.62 2.97
CA ILE A 142 -10.79 -7.68 1.96
C ILE A 142 -9.70 -7.56 0.90
N ILE A 143 -10.09 -7.63 -0.37
CA ILE A 143 -9.16 -7.47 -1.51
C ILE A 143 -9.54 -6.20 -2.25
N LEU A 144 -8.53 -5.39 -2.58
CA LEU A 144 -8.69 -4.16 -3.34
C LEU A 144 -7.60 -4.05 -4.40
N GLU A 145 -7.93 -3.52 -5.58
CA GLU A 145 -6.93 -3.14 -6.59
C GLU A 145 -6.41 -1.72 -6.32
N GLU A 146 -5.16 -1.45 -6.70
CA GLU A 146 -4.50 -0.16 -6.46
C GLU A 146 -5.17 1.05 -7.13
N ASP A 147 -6.10 0.84 -8.05
CA ASP A 147 -6.81 1.89 -8.80
C ASP A 147 -8.25 2.14 -8.38
N LEU A 148 -8.66 1.57 -7.25
CA LEU A 148 -9.94 1.83 -6.62
C LEU A 148 -9.82 2.92 -5.55
N LEU A 149 -10.85 3.76 -5.44
CA LEU A 149 -10.97 4.78 -4.41
C LEU A 149 -12.10 4.40 -3.46
N THR A 150 -11.85 4.50 -2.14
CA THR A 150 -12.86 4.21 -1.13
C THR A 150 -13.63 5.47 -0.74
N ALA A 151 -14.96 5.39 -0.76
CA ALA A 151 -15.89 6.48 -0.45
C ALA A 151 -16.46 6.35 0.98
#